data_AF-A0AA36HTY3-F1
#
_entry.id   AF-A0AA36HTY3-F1
#
_cell.length_a   1.000
_cell.length_b   1.000
_cell.length_c   1.000
_cell.angle_alpha   90.00
_cell.angle_beta   90.00
_cell.angle_gamma   90.00
#
_symmetry.space_group_name_H-M   'P 1'
#
loop_
_entity.id
_entity.type
_entity.pdbx_description
1 polymer ?
#
loop_
_entity_poly.entity_id
_entity_poly.type
_entity_poly.pdbx_seq_one_letter_code
_entity_poly.pdbx_strand_id
1 'polypeptide(L)'
;MKGRKRDRSKTPEVAWELLPSNPTLPEKGAEKGPSRSRSVDKKIPNGARPGPDPAVAAAHAAEAEREAWRRLVIVLAQVKGDRKVEALLKEKHPELLTIADRCGASGKVALTLTAAKDSAREWFARGLRGGNQHGPAARAKLCKVLAAQLQEHAATLCTSTPAQLQQVLDRGRAEEEGPLICSLMARELRGSRYEGLWISRKAPGHYYLGDEHEGAHLPSTDKDGDPIHPRVHAVVKMVNDQLVISGFFLDPEDDTMSPAKVPIGPFLSVYFEGMSVREASAAWKNGPPRRATRPAPGGTALDPKLRELQAGLPAGWE
;
A
#
# COMPACT_ATOMS: atom_id res chain seq x y z
N MET A 1 -60.84 28.91 6.36
CA MET A 1 -59.91 27.81 6.04
C MET A 1 -58.60 28.03 6.78
N LYS A 2 -58.28 27.20 7.78
CA LYS A 2 -57.05 27.32 8.59
C LYS A 2 -55.90 26.57 7.90
N GLY A 3 -54.82 27.29 7.58
CA GLY A 3 -53.63 26.74 6.92
C GLY A 3 -52.86 25.77 7.84
N ARG A 4 -52.69 24.52 7.37
CA ARG A 4 -51.82 23.52 8.00
C ARG A 4 -50.35 23.88 7.72
N LYS A 5 -49.61 24.29 8.77
CA LYS A 5 -48.14 24.33 8.74
C LYS A 5 -47.62 22.90 8.57
N ARG A 6 -46.83 22.66 7.52
CA ARG A 6 -46.09 21.41 7.33
C ARG A 6 -44.91 21.40 8.29
N ASP A 7 -44.92 20.47 9.24
CA ASP A 7 -43.75 20.13 10.04
C ASP A 7 -42.66 19.61 9.11
N ARG A 8 -41.54 20.33 9.08
CA ARG A 8 -40.30 19.83 8.46
C ARG A 8 -39.72 18.80 9.42
N SER A 9 -39.64 17.55 8.94
CA SER A 9 -38.98 16.44 9.61
C SER A 9 -37.56 16.86 10.02
N LYS A 10 -37.32 16.92 11.34
CA LYS A 10 -35.97 16.97 11.91
C LYS A 10 -35.34 15.61 11.72
N THR A 11 -34.52 15.46 10.68
CA THR A 11 -33.57 14.35 10.59
C THR A 11 -32.63 14.45 11.79
N PRO A 12 -32.45 13.39 12.60
CA PRO A 12 -31.54 13.44 13.74
C PRO A 12 -30.13 13.75 13.23
N GLU A 13 -29.49 14.75 13.85
CA GLU A 13 -28.07 15.05 13.63
C GLU A 13 -27.26 13.84 14.09
N VAL A 14 -26.74 13.07 13.13
CA VAL A 14 -25.83 11.96 13.42
C VAL A 14 -24.52 12.57 13.91
N ALA A 15 -24.24 12.37 15.20
CA ALA A 15 -23.04 12.83 15.87
C ALA A 15 -21.80 12.22 15.19
N TRP A 16 -21.03 13.06 14.50
CA TRP A 16 -19.72 12.72 13.94
C TRP A 16 -18.61 12.69 15.03
N GLU A 17 -18.99 12.76 16.31
CA GLU A 17 -18.09 13.03 17.44
C GLU A 17 -17.55 11.78 18.15
N LEU A 18 -17.86 10.56 17.69
CA LEU A 18 -17.29 9.32 18.24
C LEU A 18 -16.14 8.77 17.37
N LEU A 19 -15.39 9.67 16.72
CA LEU A 19 -14.03 9.38 16.29
C LEU A 19 -13.09 9.79 17.44
N PRO A 20 -12.03 9.03 17.76
CA PRO A 20 -10.97 9.55 18.62
C PRO A 20 -10.53 10.88 18.01
N SER A 21 -10.77 11.93 18.79
CA SER A 21 -10.51 13.31 18.39
C SER A 21 -9.07 13.41 17.91
N ASN A 22 -8.84 14.27 16.92
CA ASN A 22 -7.53 14.74 16.44
C ASN A 22 -6.37 14.35 17.38
N PRO A 23 -5.27 13.71 16.90
CA PRO A 23 -4.04 13.74 17.68
C PRO A 23 -3.77 15.21 18.00
N THR A 24 -3.87 15.53 19.28
CA THR A 24 -3.68 16.88 19.78
C THR A 24 -2.26 17.24 19.39
N LEU A 25 -2.11 18.09 18.38
CA LEU A 25 -0.84 18.75 18.13
C LEU A 25 -0.41 19.33 19.47
N PRO A 26 0.82 19.07 19.95
CA PRO A 26 1.22 19.50 21.28
C PRO A 26 0.97 21.01 21.37
N GLU A 27 0.03 21.38 22.26
CA GLU A 27 -0.16 22.76 22.63
C GLU A 27 1.19 23.26 23.12
N LYS A 28 1.71 24.24 22.38
CA LYS A 28 2.93 24.95 22.70
C LYS A 28 2.66 25.66 24.02
N GLY A 29 2.97 24.99 25.13
CA GLY A 29 2.83 25.49 26.47
C GLY A 29 3.52 26.84 26.58
N ALA A 30 2.72 27.89 26.64
CA ALA A 30 3.18 29.24 26.89
C ALA A 30 3.50 29.35 28.38
N GLU A 31 4.73 29.03 28.76
CA GLU A 31 5.30 29.47 30.03
C GLU A 31 5.40 31.00 30.01
N LYS A 32 4.48 31.65 30.73
CA LYS A 32 4.58 33.07 31.08
C LYS A 32 5.59 33.23 32.22
N GLY A 33 6.87 33.39 31.86
CA GLY A 33 7.87 33.98 32.75
C GLY A 33 7.87 35.51 32.63
N PRO A 34 7.99 36.27 33.74
CA PRO A 34 8.15 37.71 33.68
C PRO A 34 9.63 38.04 33.54
N SER A 35 10.07 38.51 32.37
CA SER A 35 11.39 39.13 32.27
C SER A 35 11.36 40.32 31.33
N ARG A 36 11.33 41.51 31.95
CA ARG A 36 11.56 42.80 31.31
C ARG A 36 13.00 42.84 30.82
N SER A 37 13.18 42.93 29.51
CA SER A 37 14.41 43.48 28.91
C SER A 37 14.00 44.33 27.71
N ARG A 38 14.14 45.65 27.88
CA ARG A 38 13.97 46.65 26.83
C ARG A 38 15.10 46.43 25.81
N SER A 39 14.78 45.75 24.71
CA SER A 39 15.63 45.67 23.53
C SER A 39 15.10 46.65 22.50
N VAL A 40 15.99 47.50 22.00
CA VAL A 40 15.74 48.61 21.08
C VAL A 40 15.15 48.08 19.76
N ASP A 41 13.97 48.59 19.41
CA ASP A 41 13.24 48.35 18.17
C ASP A 41 14.03 48.85 16.95
N LYS A 42 14.83 47.96 16.35
CA LYS A 42 15.34 48.16 14.99
C LYS A 42 14.29 47.62 14.03
N LYS A 43 13.36 48.50 13.62
CA LYS A 43 12.31 48.25 12.63
C LYS A 43 12.95 47.96 11.27
N ILE A 44 13.33 46.70 11.03
CA ILE A 44 13.70 46.22 9.70
C ILE A 44 12.41 46.24 8.87
N PRO A 45 12.34 46.99 7.75
CA PRO A 45 11.20 46.92 6.86
C PRO A 45 11.16 45.49 6.31
N ASN A 46 10.17 44.72 6.74
CA ASN A 46 9.86 43.41 6.18
C ASN A 46 9.52 43.61 4.71
N GLY A 47 10.53 43.50 3.84
CA GLY A 47 10.34 43.34 2.41
C GLY A 47 9.49 42.10 2.21
N ALA A 48 8.22 42.30 1.88
CA ALA A 48 7.28 41.25 1.57
C ALA A 48 7.90 40.43 0.44
N ARG A 49 8.45 39.26 0.77
CA ARG A 49 8.87 38.31 -0.26
C ARG A 49 7.61 38.02 -1.10
N PRO A 50 7.67 38.20 -2.43
CA PRO A 50 6.54 37.83 -3.27
C PRO A 50 6.19 36.37 -2.98
N GLY A 51 4.92 36.13 -2.67
CA GLY A 51 4.43 34.78 -2.44
C GLY A 51 4.67 33.90 -3.67
N PRO A 52 4.67 32.57 -3.51
CA PRO A 52 4.74 31.66 -4.64
C PRO A 52 3.62 31.97 -5.63
N ASP A 53 3.92 31.85 -6.93
CA ASP A 53 2.96 32.03 -8.01
C ASP A 53 1.69 31.19 -7.73
N PRO A 54 0.48 31.77 -7.77
CA PRO A 54 -0.76 31.05 -7.53
C PRO A 54 -0.94 29.83 -8.44
N ALA A 55 -0.42 29.85 -9.68
CA ALA A 55 -0.47 28.70 -10.57
C ALA A 55 0.38 27.53 -10.06
N VAL A 56 1.58 27.82 -9.53
CA VAL A 56 2.47 26.83 -8.93
C VAL A 56 1.83 26.25 -7.66
N ALA A 57 1.23 27.09 -6.82
CA ALA A 57 0.51 26.65 -5.62
C ALA A 57 -0.68 25.74 -5.97
N ALA A 58 -1.45 26.07 -7.01
CA ALA A 58 -2.57 25.25 -7.48
C ALA A 58 -2.11 23.88 -8.02
N ALA A 59 -1.03 23.84 -8.79
CA ALA A 59 -0.45 22.60 -9.30
C ALA A 59 0.04 21.68 -8.17
N HIS A 60 0.75 22.24 -7.18
CA HIS A 60 1.17 21.48 -5.99
C HIS A 60 -0.02 20.93 -5.19
N ALA A 61 -1.10 21.72 -5.06
CA ALA A 61 -2.30 21.26 -4.36
C ALA A 61 -3.01 20.13 -5.10
N ALA A 62 -3.05 20.17 -6.43
CA ALA A 62 -3.61 19.10 -7.26
C ALA A 62 -2.79 17.81 -7.18
N GLU A 63 -1.46 17.91 -7.20
CA GLU A 63 -0.57 16.75 -7.05
C GLU A 63 -0.69 16.14 -5.64
N ALA A 64 -0.75 16.98 -4.61
CA ALA A 64 -0.97 16.53 -3.24
C ALA A 64 -2.33 15.84 -3.05
N GLU A 65 -3.37 16.26 -3.77
CA GLU A 65 -4.67 15.58 -3.81
C GLU A 65 -4.56 14.22 -4.52
N ARG A 66 -3.90 14.17 -5.68
CA ARG A 66 -3.68 12.93 -6.43
C ARG A 66 -2.97 11.88 -5.59
N GLU A 67 -1.89 12.27 -4.93
CA GLU A 67 -1.10 11.37 -4.08
C GLU A 67 -1.88 10.94 -2.82
N ALA A 68 -2.63 11.85 -2.19
CA ALA A 68 -3.49 11.50 -1.06
C ALA A 68 -4.61 10.53 -1.45
N TRP A 69 -5.21 10.73 -2.62
CA TRP A 69 -6.20 9.82 -3.18
C TRP A 69 -5.60 8.44 -3.46
N ARG A 70 -4.46 8.39 -4.16
CA ARG A 70 -3.73 7.16 -4.43
C ARG A 70 -3.44 6.37 -3.15
N ARG A 71 -2.92 7.03 -2.11
CA ARG A 71 -2.68 6.42 -0.79
C ARG A 71 -3.93 5.83 -0.17
N LEU A 72 -5.06 6.55 -0.23
CA LEU A 72 -6.33 6.03 0.29
C LEU A 72 -6.73 4.75 -0.46
N VAL A 73 -6.65 4.74 -1.79
CA VAL A 73 -7.02 3.57 -2.60
C VAL A 73 -6.12 2.37 -2.31
N ILE A 74 -4.80 2.59 -2.16
CA ILE A 74 -3.86 1.53 -1.77
C ILE A 74 -4.24 0.92 -0.42
N VAL A 75 -4.54 1.75 0.58
CA VAL A 75 -4.93 1.24 1.90
C VAL A 75 -6.27 0.51 1.84
N LEU A 76 -7.24 1.01 1.06
CA LEU A 76 -8.51 0.30 0.83
C LEU A 76 -8.29 -1.09 0.22
N ALA A 77 -7.34 -1.23 -0.71
CA ALA A 77 -6.97 -2.52 -1.28
C ALA A 77 -6.34 -3.47 -0.24
N GLN A 78 -5.48 -2.94 0.63
CA GLN A 78 -4.82 -3.71 1.68
C GLN A 78 -5.81 -4.28 2.70
N VAL A 79 -6.82 -3.51 3.10
CA VAL A 79 -7.83 -3.92 4.09
C VAL A 79 -9.05 -4.60 3.48
N LYS A 80 -9.03 -4.88 2.17
CA LYS A 80 -10.14 -5.50 1.46
C LYS A 80 -10.45 -6.88 2.03
N GLY A 81 -11.73 -7.16 2.28
CA GLY A 81 -12.20 -8.39 2.92
C GLY A 81 -12.30 -8.28 4.45
N ASP A 82 -11.73 -7.25 5.09
CA ASP A 82 -11.89 -7.07 6.53
C ASP A 82 -13.34 -6.72 6.85
N ARG A 83 -14.01 -7.59 7.60
CA ARG A 83 -15.45 -7.44 7.92
C ARG A 83 -15.79 -6.13 8.62
N LYS A 84 -14.91 -5.64 9.51
CA LYS A 84 -15.17 -4.42 10.27
C LYS A 84 -15.05 -3.20 9.38
N VAL A 85 -14.01 -3.16 8.55
CA VAL A 85 -13.80 -2.08 7.58
C VAL A 85 -14.90 -2.10 6.52
N GLU A 86 -15.25 -3.26 5.95
CA GLU A 86 -16.31 -3.34 4.94
C GLU A 86 -17.67 -2.95 5.50
N ALA A 87 -17.99 -3.33 6.74
CA ALA A 87 -19.21 -2.87 7.41
C ALA A 87 -19.21 -1.35 7.62
N LEU A 88 -18.09 -0.79 8.09
CA LEU A 88 -17.92 0.66 8.27
C LEU A 88 -18.08 1.41 6.94
N LEU A 89 -17.41 0.95 5.89
CA LEU A 89 -17.50 1.53 4.56
C LEU A 89 -18.91 1.40 3.99
N LYS A 90 -19.57 0.25 4.13
CA LYS A 90 -20.96 0.05 3.69
C LYS A 90 -21.93 1.02 4.36
N GLU A 91 -21.74 1.29 5.66
CA GLU A 91 -22.62 2.17 6.41
C GLU A 91 -22.33 3.65 6.15
N LYS A 92 -21.04 4.04 6.11
CA LYS A 92 -20.64 5.47 6.11
C LYS A 92 -20.14 5.97 4.75
N HIS A 93 -19.53 5.09 3.95
CA HIS A 93 -18.78 5.42 2.74
C HIS A 93 -19.00 4.39 1.61
N PRO A 94 -20.27 4.08 1.22
CA PRO A 94 -20.56 2.99 0.30
C PRO A 94 -19.92 3.16 -1.08
N GLU A 95 -19.64 4.40 -1.48
CA GLU A 95 -18.97 4.73 -2.74
C GLU A 95 -17.54 4.17 -2.79
N LEU A 96 -16.87 4.07 -1.63
CA LEU A 96 -15.48 3.62 -1.55
C LEU A 96 -15.32 2.08 -1.63
N LEU A 97 -16.38 1.32 -1.34
CA LEU A 97 -16.33 -0.15 -1.28
C LEU A 97 -15.81 -0.79 -2.57
N THR A 98 -16.21 -0.24 -3.72
CA THR A 98 -15.89 -0.82 -5.03
C THR A 98 -14.68 -0.16 -5.71
N ILE A 99 -14.12 0.88 -5.11
CA ILE A 99 -13.09 1.70 -5.76
C ILE A 99 -11.79 0.93 -5.91
N ALA A 100 -11.37 0.22 -4.86
CA ALA A 100 -10.16 -0.59 -4.94
C ALA A 100 -10.28 -1.64 -6.07
N ASP A 101 -11.43 -2.30 -6.17
CA ASP A 101 -11.67 -3.30 -7.21
C ASP A 101 -11.65 -2.73 -8.62
N ARG A 102 -12.27 -1.57 -8.82
CA ARG A 102 -12.30 -0.89 -10.11
C ARG A 102 -10.94 -0.35 -10.53
N CYS A 103 -10.07 -0.02 -9.57
CA CYS A 103 -8.70 0.41 -9.84
C CYS A 103 -7.70 -0.76 -9.97
N GLY A 104 -8.15 -2.01 -9.83
CA GLY A 104 -7.29 -3.18 -10.11
C GLY A 104 -7.00 -4.11 -8.94
N ALA A 105 -7.54 -3.92 -7.73
CA ALA A 105 -7.34 -4.88 -6.63
C ALA A 105 -7.78 -6.30 -6.98
N SER A 106 -8.72 -6.43 -7.92
CA SER A 106 -9.25 -7.71 -8.37
C SER A 106 -8.42 -8.35 -9.50
N GLY A 107 -7.35 -7.69 -9.97
CA GLY A 107 -6.61 -8.10 -11.17
C GLY A 107 -7.23 -7.62 -12.49
N LYS A 108 -8.38 -6.95 -12.46
CA LYS A 108 -8.99 -6.33 -13.65
C LYS A 108 -9.09 -4.83 -13.43
N VAL A 109 -8.33 -4.05 -14.19
CA VAL A 109 -8.45 -2.59 -14.15
C VAL A 109 -9.63 -2.16 -14.99
N ALA A 110 -10.64 -1.60 -14.33
CA ALA A 110 -11.82 -1.05 -14.97
C ALA A 110 -11.75 0.48 -15.09
N LEU A 111 -11.04 1.15 -14.16
CA LEU A 111 -10.95 2.61 -14.07
C LEU A 111 -9.52 3.05 -13.74
N THR A 112 -9.12 4.18 -14.30
CA THR A 112 -7.92 4.90 -13.86
C THR A 112 -8.16 5.55 -12.50
N LEU A 113 -7.10 5.91 -11.75
CA LEU A 113 -7.24 6.64 -10.48
C LEU A 113 -8.08 7.91 -10.59
N THR A 114 -7.94 8.64 -11.70
CA THR A 114 -8.71 9.85 -11.97
C THR A 114 -10.19 9.54 -12.16
N ALA A 115 -10.52 8.54 -12.99
CA ALA A 115 -11.91 8.14 -13.21
C ALA A 115 -12.55 7.55 -11.94
N ALA A 116 -11.76 6.81 -11.14
CA ALA A 116 -12.21 6.32 -9.84
C ALA A 116 -12.45 7.46 -8.84
N LYS A 117 -11.61 8.49 -8.84
CA LYS A 117 -11.82 9.71 -8.05
C LYS A 117 -13.12 10.41 -8.43
N ASP A 118 -13.40 10.51 -9.73
CA ASP A 118 -14.64 11.10 -10.23
C ASP A 118 -15.87 10.29 -9.81
N SER A 119 -15.75 8.96 -9.76
CA SER A 119 -16.82 8.09 -9.21
C SER A 119 -17.05 8.28 -7.69
N ALA A 120 -16.06 8.80 -6.97
CA ALA A 120 -16.14 9.13 -5.53
C ALA A 120 -16.64 10.56 -5.26
N ARG A 121 -17.16 11.26 -6.28
CA ARG A 121 -17.59 12.66 -6.15
C ARG A 121 -18.62 12.88 -5.04
N GLU A 122 -19.59 11.98 -4.90
CA GLU A 122 -20.63 12.08 -3.87
C GLU A 122 -20.05 11.92 -2.45
N TRP A 123 -19.05 11.04 -2.29
CA TRP A 123 -18.32 10.88 -1.03
C TRP A 123 -17.60 12.17 -0.62
N PHE A 124 -16.89 12.82 -1.55
CA PHE A 124 -16.27 14.12 -1.28
C PHE A 124 -17.29 15.20 -0.94
N ALA A 125 -18.40 15.28 -1.69
CA ALA A 125 -19.45 16.26 -1.46
C ALA A 125 -20.09 16.10 -0.06
N ARG A 126 -20.32 14.85 0.37
CA ARG A 126 -20.85 14.51 1.70
C ARG A 126 -19.83 14.81 2.80
N GLY A 127 -18.59 14.36 2.64
CA GLY A 127 -17.53 14.51 3.65
C GLY A 127 -17.13 15.95 3.93
N LEU A 128 -17.28 16.85 2.94
CA LEU A 128 -16.88 18.25 3.07
C LEU A 128 -18.04 19.20 3.40
N ARG A 129 -19.29 18.71 3.54
CA ARG A 129 -20.48 19.49 3.95
C ARG A 129 -20.74 20.79 3.15
N GLY A 130 -20.33 20.84 1.89
CA GLY A 130 -20.45 22.04 1.05
C GLY A 130 -20.33 21.79 -0.46
N GLY A 131 -20.37 20.51 -0.89
CA GLY A 131 -20.15 20.13 -2.28
C GLY A 131 -18.70 20.29 -2.74
N ASN A 132 -18.43 20.03 -4.02
CA ASN A 132 -17.07 20.08 -4.62
C ASN A 132 -16.43 21.48 -4.66
N GLN A 133 -17.01 22.49 -4.00
CA GLN A 133 -16.46 23.84 -3.92
C GLN A 133 -15.19 23.90 -3.06
N HIS A 134 -14.96 22.88 -2.24
CA HIS A 134 -13.71 22.74 -1.51
C HIS A 134 -12.58 22.35 -2.45
N GLY A 135 -11.50 23.15 -2.46
CA GLY A 135 -10.36 22.96 -3.34
C GLY A 135 -9.56 21.67 -3.07
N PRO A 136 -8.57 21.36 -3.93
CA PRO A 136 -7.74 20.14 -3.85
C PRO A 136 -7.18 19.83 -2.46
N ALA A 137 -6.73 20.85 -1.73
CA ALA A 137 -6.15 20.68 -0.41
C ALA A 137 -7.13 20.09 0.62
N ALA A 138 -8.41 20.47 0.57
CA ALA A 138 -9.42 19.94 1.48
C ALA A 138 -9.76 18.48 1.16
N ARG A 139 -9.86 18.13 -0.13
CA ARG A 139 -10.02 16.74 -0.58
C ARG A 139 -8.83 15.88 -0.18
N ALA A 140 -7.61 16.38 -0.39
CA ALA A 140 -6.39 15.72 0.05
C ALA A 140 -6.38 15.44 1.56
N LYS A 141 -6.81 16.42 2.37
CA LYS A 141 -6.93 16.27 3.82
C LYS A 141 -7.93 15.18 4.20
N LEU A 142 -9.11 15.14 3.57
CA LEU A 142 -10.11 14.10 3.80
C LEU A 142 -9.56 12.71 3.49
N CYS A 143 -8.90 12.54 2.34
CA CYS A 143 -8.27 11.27 1.97
C CYS A 143 -7.20 10.83 2.98
N LYS A 144 -6.34 11.77 3.42
CA LYS A 144 -5.29 11.48 4.42
C LYS A 144 -5.87 11.04 5.75
N VAL A 145 -6.95 11.67 6.23
CA VAL A 145 -7.59 11.31 7.51
C VAL A 145 -8.14 9.88 7.44
N LEU A 146 -8.91 9.56 6.41
CA LEU A 146 -9.47 8.21 6.28
C LEU A 146 -8.37 7.16 6.05
N ALA A 147 -7.38 7.45 5.21
CA ALA A 147 -6.25 6.55 4.99
C ALA A 147 -5.49 6.27 6.30
N ALA A 148 -5.25 7.28 7.13
CA ALA A 148 -4.58 7.11 8.42
C ALA A 148 -5.39 6.22 9.38
N GLN A 149 -6.71 6.40 9.44
CA GLN A 149 -7.59 5.56 10.27
C GLN A 149 -7.58 4.09 9.82
N LEU A 150 -7.65 3.86 8.50
CA LEU A 150 -7.59 2.51 7.94
C LEU A 150 -6.20 1.88 8.15
N GLN A 151 -5.13 2.67 8.07
CA GLN A 151 -3.77 2.21 8.37
C GLN A 151 -3.58 1.85 9.84
N GLU A 152 -4.18 2.61 10.75
CA GLU A 152 -4.17 2.30 12.18
C GLU A 152 -4.88 0.97 12.44
N HIS A 153 -6.05 0.76 11.85
CA HIS A 153 -6.75 -0.54 11.92
C HIS A 153 -5.89 -1.67 11.32
N ALA A 154 -5.31 -1.46 10.14
CA ALA A 154 -4.41 -2.43 9.51
C ALA A 154 -3.22 -2.80 10.40
N ALA A 155 -2.66 -1.84 11.15
CA ALA A 155 -1.59 -2.09 12.09
C ALA A 155 -2.02 -3.01 13.25
N THR A 156 -3.28 -2.95 13.67
CA THR A 156 -3.83 -3.86 14.70
C THR A 156 -3.97 -5.30 14.20
N LEU A 157 -4.12 -5.51 12.89
CA LEU A 157 -4.14 -6.85 12.30
C LEU A 157 -2.75 -7.50 12.36
N CYS A 158 -1.68 -6.70 12.24
CA CYS A 158 -0.31 -7.18 12.11
C CYS A 158 0.35 -7.71 13.42
N THR A 159 -0.43 -8.03 14.45
CA THR A 159 0.05 -8.55 15.75
C THR A 159 0.02 -10.09 15.83
N SER A 160 0.00 -10.79 14.71
CA SER A 160 -0.09 -12.26 14.65
C SER A 160 1.23 -12.97 14.91
N THR A 161 1.15 -14.18 15.46
CA THR A 161 2.31 -15.08 15.62
C THR A 161 2.59 -15.87 14.32
N PRO A 162 3.82 -16.40 14.12
CA PRO A 162 4.13 -17.22 12.95
C PRO A 162 3.19 -18.41 12.76
N ALA A 163 2.82 -19.10 13.85
CA ALA A 163 1.88 -20.21 13.80
C ALA A 163 0.48 -19.78 13.32
N GLN A 164 0.01 -18.60 13.74
CA GLN A 164 -1.25 -18.04 13.26
C GLN A 164 -1.17 -17.67 11.77
N LEU A 165 -0.04 -17.11 11.33
CA LEU A 165 0.16 -16.77 9.92
C LEU A 165 0.15 -18.01 9.03
N GLN A 166 0.84 -19.08 9.45
CA GLN A 166 0.79 -20.37 8.76
C GLN A 166 -0.65 -20.90 8.69
N GLN A 167 -1.37 -20.91 9.82
CA GLN A 167 -2.76 -21.37 9.86
C GLN A 167 -3.67 -20.56 8.92
N VAL A 168 -3.49 -19.25 8.88
CA VAL A 168 -4.28 -18.34 8.04
C VAL A 168 -3.96 -18.54 6.55
N LEU A 169 -2.70 -18.78 6.18
CA LEU A 169 -2.35 -19.09 4.79
C LEU A 169 -2.86 -20.47 4.34
N ASP A 170 -2.84 -21.47 5.22
CA ASP A 170 -3.24 -22.84 4.87
C ASP A 170 -4.76 -23.03 4.83
N ARG A 171 -5.47 -22.37 5.76
CA ARG A 171 -6.90 -22.64 6.02
C ARG A 171 -7.72 -21.40 6.32
N GLY A 172 -7.11 -20.22 6.30
CA GLY A 172 -7.79 -18.97 6.61
C GLY A 172 -8.84 -18.62 5.57
N ARG A 173 -9.86 -17.91 6.02
CA ARG A 173 -10.86 -17.36 5.10
C ARG A 173 -10.26 -16.14 4.39
N ALA A 174 -10.77 -15.80 3.22
CA ALA A 174 -10.30 -14.64 2.45
C ALA A 174 -10.35 -13.32 3.25
N GLU A 175 -11.39 -13.18 4.07
CA GLU A 175 -11.65 -12.05 4.98
C GLU A 175 -10.68 -11.95 6.18
N GLU A 176 -9.95 -13.02 6.47
CA GLU A 176 -8.91 -13.04 7.52
C GLU A 176 -7.52 -12.96 6.89
N GLU A 177 -7.27 -13.80 5.88
CA GLU A 177 -5.98 -13.91 5.20
C GLU A 177 -5.63 -12.65 4.41
N GLY A 178 -6.56 -12.13 3.61
CA GLY A 178 -6.30 -10.98 2.74
C GLY A 178 -5.84 -9.75 3.52
N PRO A 179 -6.67 -9.23 4.43
CA PRO A 179 -6.32 -8.06 5.22
C PRO A 179 -5.03 -8.24 6.03
N LEU A 180 -4.84 -9.40 6.64
CA LEU A 180 -3.65 -9.67 7.47
C LEU A 180 -2.36 -9.67 6.65
N ILE A 181 -2.31 -10.50 5.61
CA ILE A 181 -1.08 -10.68 4.82
C ILE A 181 -0.77 -9.43 4.00
N CYS A 182 -1.80 -8.78 3.41
CA CYS A 182 -1.59 -7.53 2.68
C CYS A 182 -1.06 -6.42 3.60
N SER A 183 -1.59 -6.30 4.82
CA SER A 183 -1.12 -5.32 5.80
C SER A 183 0.30 -5.60 6.30
N LEU A 184 0.66 -6.87 6.49
CA LEU A 184 2.02 -7.27 6.86
C LEU A 184 3.01 -6.92 5.75
N MET A 185 2.73 -7.31 4.50
CA MET A 185 3.59 -6.97 3.37
C MET A 185 3.72 -5.45 3.20
N ALA A 186 2.62 -4.70 3.32
CA ALA A 186 2.65 -3.25 3.23
C ALA A 186 3.49 -2.61 4.34
N ARG A 187 3.48 -3.18 5.55
CA ARG A 187 4.34 -2.75 6.66
C ARG A 187 5.82 -2.98 6.35
N GLU A 188 6.18 -4.13 5.78
CA GLU A 188 7.57 -4.43 5.38
C GLU A 188 8.09 -3.51 4.27
N LEU A 189 7.21 -3.02 3.38
CA LEU A 189 7.59 -2.09 2.32
C LEU A 189 7.71 -0.62 2.79
N ARG A 190 7.28 -0.29 4.00
CA ARG A 190 7.31 1.09 4.52
C ARG A 190 8.74 1.61 4.64
N GLY A 191 8.97 2.87 4.22
CA GLY A 191 10.30 3.49 4.18
C GLY A 191 11.17 3.05 3.02
N SER A 192 10.74 2.09 2.21
CA SER A 192 11.41 1.73 0.97
C SER A 192 10.87 2.56 -0.20
N ARG A 193 11.55 2.51 -1.37
CA ARG A 193 11.03 3.08 -2.62
C ARG A 193 9.75 2.40 -3.14
N TYR A 194 9.35 1.30 -2.52
CA TYR A 194 8.14 0.53 -2.81
C TYR A 194 7.03 0.78 -1.79
N GLU A 195 7.23 1.73 -0.88
CA GLU A 195 6.13 2.18 -0.05
C GLU A 195 4.99 2.70 -0.92
N GLY A 196 3.77 2.28 -0.61
CA GLY A 196 2.62 2.60 -1.41
C GLY A 196 2.52 1.80 -2.71
N LEU A 197 3.16 0.63 -2.80
CA LEU A 197 2.71 -0.36 -3.78
C LEU A 197 1.35 -0.90 -3.41
N TRP A 198 0.56 -1.17 -4.46
CA TRP A 198 -0.69 -1.89 -4.32
C TRP A 198 -0.42 -3.33 -3.88
N ILE A 199 -1.18 -3.81 -2.89
CA ILE A 199 -1.16 -5.20 -2.44
C ILE A 199 -2.60 -5.64 -2.24
N SER A 200 -3.02 -6.70 -2.92
CA SER A 200 -4.35 -7.27 -2.75
C SER A 200 -4.35 -8.78 -2.95
N ARG A 201 -5.23 -9.47 -2.22
CA ARG A 201 -5.37 -10.92 -2.33
C ARG A 201 -6.11 -11.31 -3.62
N LYS A 202 -5.56 -12.26 -4.37
CA LYS A 202 -6.18 -12.94 -5.52
C LYS A 202 -6.84 -14.24 -5.09
N ALA A 203 -6.08 -15.10 -4.43
CA ALA A 203 -6.48 -16.44 -3.99
C ALA A 203 -5.69 -16.82 -2.72
N PRO A 204 -5.93 -17.98 -2.07
CA PRO A 204 -5.15 -18.38 -0.90
C PRO A 204 -3.65 -18.45 -1.20
N GLY A 205 -2.81 -17.72 -0.46
CA GLY A 205 -1.37 -17.64 -0.69
C GLY A 205 -0.95 -16.84 -1.94
N HIS A 206 -1.90 -16.19 -2.62
CA HIS A 206 -1.72 -15.61 -3.95
C HIS A 206 -2.16 -14.14 -3.96
N TYR A 207 -1.24 -13.24 -4.34
CA TYR A 207 -1.40 -11.80 -4.17
C TYR A 207 -1.04 -11.04 -5.44
N TYR A 208 -1.76 -9.96 -5.73
CA TYR A 208 -1.32 -8.98 -6.70
C TYR A 208 -0.43 -7.95 -6.02
N LEU A 209 0.70 -7.67 -6.66
CA LEU A 209 1.63 -6.62 -6.27
C LEU A 209 1.91 -5.71 -7.45
N GLY A 210 1.91 -4.41 -7.22
CA GLY A 210 2.31 -3.43 -8.22
C GLY A 210 1.19 -2.51 -8.63
N ASP A 211 1.59 -1.39 -9.18
CA ASP A 211 0.72 -0.25 -9.42
C ASP A 211 0.71 0.04 -10.93
N GLU A 212 -0.47 -0.10 -11.56
CA GLU A 212 -0.67 0.24 -12.97
C GLU A 212 -0.68 1.74 -13.24
N HIS A 213 -0.52 2.57 -12.21
CA HIS A 213 -0.65 4.01 -12.32
C HIS A 213 0.70 4.76 -12.36
N GLU A 214 0.71 5.87 -13.11
CA GLU A 214 1.83 6.80 -13.35
C GLU A 214 2.50 7.38 -12.08
N GLY A 215 2.00 7.10 -10.87
CA GLY A 215 2.49 7.63 -9.60
C GLY A 215 3.43 6.68 -8.83
N ALA A 216 3.61 5.44 -9.30
CA ALA A 216 4.47 4.48 -8.61
C ALA A 216 5.97 4.80 -8.74
N HIS A 217 6.33 5.66 -9.70
CA HIS A 217 7.71 5.93 -10.11
C HIS A 217 8.54 4.65 -10.37
N LEU A 218 7.87 3.55 -10.71
CA LEU A 218 8.50 2.31 -11.08
C LEU A 218 9.04 2.43 -12.51
N PRO A 219 10.25 1.90 -12.78
CA PRO A 219 10.77 1.84 -14.14
C PRO A 219 9.87 0.95 -15.01
N SER A 220 9.60 1.39 -16.24
CA SER A 220 8.82 0.63 -17.23
C SER A 220 9.65 -0.38 -18.01
N THR A 221 10.98 -0.26 -17.95
CA THR A 221 11.95 -1.16 -18.59
C THR A 221 13.10 -1.45 -17.63
N ASP A 222 13.72 -2.62 -17.75
CA ASP A 222 14.91 -2.97 -16.99
C ASP A 222 16.18 -2.37 -17.63
N LYS A 223 17.33 -2.65 -17.03
CA LYS A 223 18.65 -2.18 -17.50
C LYS A 223 19.02 -2.68 -18.90
N ASP A 224 18.39 -3.77 -19.34
CA ASP A 224 18.63 -4.44 -20.61
C ASP A 224 17.58 -4.00 -21.67
N GLY A 225 16.61 -3.16 -21.27
CA GLY A 225 15.56 -2.63 -22.13
C GLY A 225 14.29 -3.50 -22.16
N ASP A 226 14.24 -4.58 -21.40
CA ASP A 226 13.07 -5.46 -21.36
C ASP A 226 11.91 -4.79 -20.61
N PRO A 227 10.66 -4.93 -21.08
CA PRO A 227 9.51 -4.34 -20.42
C PRO A 227 9.32 -4.93 -19.02
N ILE A 228 9.06 -4.05 -18.06
CA ILE A 228 8.72 -4.42 -16.69
C ILE A 228 7.20 -4.35 -16.55
N HIS A 229 6.61 -5.45 -16.09
CA HIS A 229 5.17 -5.47 -15.85
C HIS A 229 4.83 -4.62 -14.63
N PRO A 230 3.87 -3.68 -14.76
CA PRO A 230 3.51 -2.76 -13.68
C PRO A 230 2.86 -3.48 -12.49
N ARG A 231 2.25 -4.65 -12.76
CA ARG A 231 1.62 -5.51 -11.77
C ARG A 231 2.05 -6.96 -12.00
N VAL A 232 2.25 -7.68 -10.91
CA VAL A 232 2.58 -9.10 -10.90
C VAL A 232 1.76 -9.85 -9.88
N HIS A 233 1.78 -11.16 -10.05
CA HIS A 233 1.26 -12.12 -9.12
C HIS A 233 2.39 -12.65 -8.22
N ALA A 234 2.24 -12.54 -6.92
CA ALA A 234 3.17 -13.04 -5.93
C ALA A 234 2.59 -14.23 -5.18
N VAL A 235 3.39 -15.27 -5.01
CA VAL A 235 3.06 -16.42 -4.15
C VAL A 235 3.72 -16.21 -2.81
N VAL A 236 2.92 -16.19 -1.75
CA VAL A 236 3.39 -15.95 -0.37
C VAL A 236 3.25 -17.24 0.42
N LYS A 237 4.30 -17.59 1.15
CA LYS A 237 4.37 -18.79 2.00
C LYS A 237 5.07 -18.46 3.31
N MET A 238 4.94 -19.36 4.28
CA MET A 238 5.73 -19.34 5.50
C MET A 238 6.92 -20.30 5.35
N VAL A 239 8.12 -19.82 5.69
CA VAL A 239 9.35 -20.63 5.71
C VAL A 239 10.13 -20.22 6.95
N ASN A 240 10.49 -21.19 7.81
CA ASN A 240 11.22 -20.95 9.06
C ASN A 240 10.61 -19.82 9.91
N ASP A 241 9.30 -19.87 10.13
CA ASP A 241 8.53 -18.86 10.88
C ASP A 241 8.55 -17.43 10.28
N GLN A 242 8.95 -17.30 9.01
CA GLN A 242 8.98 -16.02 8.30
C GLN A 242 8.06 -16.06 7.08
N LEU A 243 7.35 -14.96 6.87
CA LEU A 243 6.56 -14.73 5.67
C LEU A 243 7.51 -14.40 4.51
N VAL A 244 7.50 -15.21 3.46
CA VAL A 244 8.37 -15.07 2.29
C VAL A 244 7.56 -15.06 1.00
N ILE A 245 8.02 -14.27 0.02
CA ILE A 245 7.52 -14.34 -1.35
C ILE A 245 8.29 -15.45 -2.05
N SER A 246 7.61 -16.56 -2.34
CA SER A 246 8.16 -17.75 -3.00
C SER A 246 8.43 -17.53 -4.49
N GLY A 247 7.79 -16.56 -5.13
CA GLY A 247 7.98 -16.25 -6.54
C GLY A 247 7.05 -15.14 -7.04
N PHE A 248 7.44 -14.54 -8.16
CA PHE A 248 6.64 -13.58 -8.90
C PHE A 248 6.31 -14.14 -10.28
N PHE A 249 5.08 -13.95 -10.70
CA PHE A 249 4.52 -14.50 -11.93
C PHE A 249 3.75 -13.43 -12.66
N LEU A 250 3.70 -13.53 -13.99
CA LEU A 250 2.80 -12.73 -14.80
C LEU A 250 1.38 -13.19 -14.52
N ASP A 251 0.40 -12.31 -14.74
CA ASP A 251 -0.99 -12.70 -14.60
C ASP A 251 -1.26 -13.80 -15.65
N PRO A 252 -1.59 -15.03 -15.23
CA PRO A 252 -1.76 -16.12 -16.17
C PRO A 252 -3.09 -15.89 -16.90
N GLU A 253 -3.04 -15.54 -18.18
CA GLU A 253 -4.23 -15.58 -19.04
C GLU A 253 -4.72 -17.04 -19.21
N ASP A 254 -3.78 -18.00 -19.21
CA ASP A 254 -4.02 -19.42 -19.51
C ASP A 254 -3.52 -20.40 -18.41
N ASP A 255 -3.64 -20.01 -17.14
CA ASP A 255 -3.24 -20.82 -15.95
C ASP A 255 -1.74 -21.22 -15.91
N THR A 256 -0.94 -20.75 -16.87
CA THR A 256 0.50 -20.95 -16.95
C THR A 256 1.22 -19.88 -16.13
N MET A 257 1.82 -20.28 -15.01
CA MET A 257 2.57 -19.41 -14.12
C MET A 257 3.93 -19.05 -14.74
N SER A 258 3.94 -18.12 -15.71
CA SER A 258 5.17 -17.59 -16.29
C SER A 258 5.88 -16.69 -15.26
N PRO A 259 7.16 -16.95 -14.91
CA PRO A 259 7.91 -16.10 -14.00
C PRO A 259 7.97 -14.65 -14.50
N ALA A 260 7.77 -13.69 -13.59
CA ALA A 260 7.81 -12.27 -13.93
C ALA A 260 9.13 -11.61 -13.52
N LYS A 261 9.68 -10.79 -14.41
CA LYS A 261 10.64 -9.74 -14.04
C LYS A 261 9.87 -8.58 -13.41
N VAL A 262 10.34 -8.08 -12.27
CA VAL A 262 9.69 -6.98 -11.56
C VAL A 262 10.66 -5.87 -11.13
N PRO A 263 10.18 -4.64 -10.89
CA PRO A 263 11.04 -3.53 -10.51
C PRO A 263 11.30 -3.46 -9.01
N ILE A 264 10.85 -4.45 -8.23
CA ILE A 264 10.99 -4.53 -6.77
C ILE A 264 12.37 -5.08 -6.38
N GLY A 265 13.47 -4.36 -6.63
CA GLY A 265 14.80 -4.71 -6.10
C GLY A 265 14.82 -4.86 -4.58
N PRO A 266 15.87 -5.43 -3.95
CA PRO A 266 16.77 -6.48 -4.41
C PRO A 266 16.10 -7.87 -4.46
N PHE A 267 14.77 -7.98 -4.57
CA PHE A 267 14.11 -9.27 -4.79
C PHE A 267 14.40 -9.89 -6.18
N LEU A 268 15.10 -9.20 -7.08
CA LEU A 268 14.96 -9.46 -8.53
C LEU A 268 16.25 -9.30 -9.33
N SER A 269 17.31 -9.96 -8.88
CA SER A 269 18.38 -10.37 -9.80
C SER A 269 18.79 -11.82 -9.63
N VAL A 270 18.11 -12.59 -8.77
CA VAL A 270 18.43 -14.01 -8.64
C VAL A 270 17.18 -14.79 -8.21
N TYR A 271 16.84 -15.79 -9.02
CA TYR A 271 16.09 -16.95 -8.58
C TYR A 271 16.76 -17.51 -7.32
N PHE A 272 16.14 -17.37 -6.15
CA PHE A 272 16.48 -18.19 -5.00
C PHE A 272 15.21 -18.83 -4.47
N GLU A 273 14.84 -19.93 -5.11
CA GLU A 273 14.01 -20.92 -4.46
C GLU A 273 14.78 -21.40 -3.21
N GLY A 274 14.21 -21.22 -2.01
CA GLY A 274 14.73 -21.81 -0.76
C GLY A 274 15.68 -20.98 0.12
N MET A 275 15.78 -19.65 -0.02
CA MET A 275 16.57 -18.80 0.90
C MET A 275 15.72 -17.79 1.68
N SER A 276 16.12 -17.48 2.92
CA SER A 276 15.50 -16.40 3.70
C SER A 276 15.93 -15.01 3.20
N VAL A 277 15.11 -13.98 3.46
CA VAL A 277 15.38 -12.58 3.08
C VAL A 277 16.71 -12.08 3.64
N ARG A 278 17.10 -12.56 4.83
CA ARG A 278 18.36 -12.23 5.49
C ARG A 278 19.57 -12.87 4.80
N GLU A 279 19.45 -14.11 4.32
CA GLU A 279 20.50 -14.84 3.60
C GLU A 279 20.71 -14.27 2.20
N ALA A 280 19.63 -13.97 1.48
CA ALA A 280 19.70 -13.26 0.20
C ALA A 280 20.43 -11.91 0.35
N SER A 281 20.17 -11.18 1.44
CA SER A 281 20.85 -9.92 1.76
C SER A 281 22.33 -10.09 2.14
N ALA A 282 22.71 -11.19 2.80
CA ALA A 282 24.09 -11.47 3.18
C ALA A 282 24.94 -11.96 1.99
N ALA A 283 24.38 -12.79 1.13
CA ALA A 283 25.02 -13.23 -0.12
C ALA A 283 25.28 -12.04 -1.07
N TRP A 284 24.39 -11.04 -1.07
CA TRP A 284 24.57 -9.82 -1.85
C TRP A 284 25.72 -8.94 -1.32
N LYS A 285 25.85 -8.77 0.01
CA LYS A 285 26.95 -7.97 0.61
C LYS A 285 28.34 -8.55 0.32
N ASN A 286 28.44 -9.86 0.13
CA ASN A 286 29.71 -10.56 -0.10
C ASN A 286 29.98 -10.85 -1.59
N GLY A 287 29.06 -10.47 -2.48
CA GLY A 287 29.05 -10.87 -3.89
C GLY A 287 28.68 -12.36 -4.07
N PRO A 288 28.31 -12.79 -5.29
CA PRO A 288 28.04 -14.20 -5.54
C PRO A 288 29.26 -15.03 -5.11
N PRO A 289 29.08 -16.17 -4.42
CA PRO A 289 30.21 -17.00 -4.01
C PRO A 289 31.01 -17.32 -5.27
N ARG A 290 32.32 -16.99 -5.25
CA ARG A 290 33.23 -17.45 -6.30
C ARG A 290 32.99 -18.95 -6.46
N ARG A 291 32.50 -19.36 -7.63
CA ARG A 291 32.21 -20.75 -7.98
C ARG A 291 33.34 -21.60 -7.43
N ALA A 292 33.06 -22.37 -6.38
CA ALA A 292 34.09 -23.15 -5.72
C ALA A 292 34.68 -24.07 -6.78
N THR A 293 36.00 -23.96 -6.98
CA THR A 293 36.77 -24.92 -7.76
C THR A 293 36.46 -26.29 -7.21
N ARG A 294 35.76 -27.09 -8.03
CA ARG A 294 35.35 -28.47 -7.79
C ARG A 294 36.44 -29.24 -7.01
N PRO A 295 36.20 -29.62 -5.75
CA PRO A 295 37.03 -30.59 -5.08
C PRO A 295 36.72 -31.98 -5.66
N ALA A 296 37.76 -32.82 -5.70
CA ALA A 296 37.71 -34.21 -6.16
C ALA A 296 36.69 -35.06 -5.36
N PRO A 297 36.18 -36.17 -5.94
CA PRO A 297 35.04 -36.88 -5.40
C PRO A 297 35.42 -37.72 -4.17
N GLY A 298 34.75 -37.48 -3.05
CA GLY A 298 34.91 -38.28 -1.83
C GLY A 298 33.82 -37.99 -0.80
N GLY A 299 32.73 -38.78 -0.87
CA GLY A 299 31.77 -39.15 0.19
C GLY A 299 31.26 -38.12 1.21
N THR A 300 29.95 -37.89 1.24
CA THR A 300 29.00 -38.59 2.14
C THR A 300 27.56 -38.10 1.88
N ALA A 301 26.60 -38.92 2.29
CA ALA A 301 25.23 -39.03 1.79
C ALA A 301 24.38 -37.74 1.84
N LEU A 302 23.82 -37.39 0.69
CA LEU A 302 22.67 -36.50 0.54
C LEU A 302 21.40 -37.33 0.36
N ASP A 303 20.33 -36.82 0.97
CA ASP A 303 18.96 -37.31 0.93
C ASP A 303 18.53 -37.69 -0.51
N PRO A 304 18.03 -38.92 -0.76
CA PRO A 304 17.67 -39.39 -2.10
C PRO A 304 16.61 -38.51 -2.78
N LYS A 305 15.77 -37.77 -2.04
CA LYS A 305 14.81 -36.81 -2.63
C LYS A 305 15.44 -35.54 -3.19
N LEU A 306 16.64 -35.17 -2.73
CA LEU A 306 17.36 -33.98 -3.21
C LEU A 306 18.16 -34.27 -4.49
N ARG A 307 18.45 -35.55 -4.77
CA ARG A 307 19.14 -35.99 -5.99
C ARG A 307 18.22 -36.07 -7.22
N GLU A 308 16.94 -36.37 -7.04
CA GLU A 308 15.97 -36.35 -8.15
C GLU A 308 15.67 -34.92 -8.64
N LEU A 309 15.80 -33.90 -7.78
CA LEU A 309 15.62 -32.49 -8.16
C LEU A 309 16.89 -31.83 -8.72
N GLN A 310 18.05 -32.50 -8.66
CA GLN A 310 19.33 -32.03 -9.21
C GLN A 310 19.72 -32.70 -10.54
N ALA A 311 18.88 -33.57 -11.09
CA ALA A 311 19.08 -34.15 -12.41
C ALA A 311 18.71 -33.12 -13.51
N GLY A 312 19.71 -32.30 -13.86
CA GLY A 312 19.94 -31.60 -15.14
C GLY A 312 18.77 -31.20 -16.05
N LEU A 313 18.72 -29.90 -16.36
CA LEU A 313 18.03 -29.37 -17.54
C LEU A 313 18.51 -30.08 -18.84
N PRO A 314 17.64 -30.22 -19.86
CA PRO A 314 17.97 -30.92 -21.10
C PRO A 314 19.07 -30.22 -21.92
N ALA A 315 19.86 -31.02 -22.63
CA ALA A 315 20.98 -30.56 -23.45
C ALA A 315 20.53 -29.63 -24.59
N GLY A 316 21.23 -28.50 -24.74
CA GLY A 316 20.93 -27.45 -25.73
C GLY A 316 20.90 -26.02 -25.19
N TRP A 317 21.16 -25.85 -23.89
CA TRP A 317 21.15 -24.56 -23.19
C TRP A 317 22.54 -24.25 -22.60
N GLU A 318 23.61 -24.44 -23.38
CA GLU A 318 24.94 -23.88 -23.09
C GLU A 318 25.04 -22.42 -23.55
#